data_AF-A0A954KR37-F1
#
_entry.id   AF-A0A954KR37-F1
#
_cell.length_a   1.000
_cell.length_b   1.000
_cell.length_c   1.000
_cell.angle_alpha   90.00
_cell.angle_beta   90.00
_cell.angle_gamma   90.00
#
_symmetry.space_group_name_H-M   'P 1'
#
loop_
_entity.id
_entity.type
_entity.pdbx_description
1 polymer ?
#
loop_
_entity_poly.entity_id
_entity_poly.type
_entity_poly.pdbx_seq_one_letter_code
_entity_poly.pdbx_strand_id
1 'polypeptide(L)'
;MGLTSALNTSLNGLTLNETTIDVLGNNIANAGTNGFKASRVLFTTQLSRTLSVGSRPSADNGGTNPRQIGLGATTSAIVRDFTQGSVTNSTSPSDLAIEGDGFFVLEGSDGDVYSRNGNFTLNSDNILVNAQGLRVQGYGVDDDFNLITTQLTSIEIPLGDLNVAQQTQNISMSGALLSTGSAGTQGSIITSEALFESGVGVASGTTTLQNLRSGAASGASSVTLFDTIPDTITFTSKKGGRSTATRTLDIDSTTTVNDFLTFINDTLGIVDSGEDATIPGSPGVTINGSGEIVIEGNYGTVNDLELAIGDFIQSSDSSAIAITFAKSQSADGESTLTDFIVFDSLGQAVNVKMSAVLESQTSTSTTFRYFIESEDDSDQNVFVDTGLITFDSNGQVSDGGTAIFDVTRDNTAAVSPMQITVDFSQLSGISSESAGSSISLSSQDGSDPGTLTNFVIDETGVINGVFDNGIIRTLGQVTLARFSNPQGLLEAGSGTFREGVSSGPPFLATPGNFGAGTIQAGAIELSNTDIGRNLVDLIVASTNYRGNARVISSVQELVDELLILGR
;
A
#
# COMPACT_ATOMS: atom_id res chain seq x y z
N MET A 1 49.28 16.23 -62.37
CA MET A 1 49.30 15.45 -61.12
C MET A 1 48.97 16.30 -59.88
N GLY A 2 49.49 17.52 -59.70
CA GLY A 2 49.17 18.36 -58.53
C GLY A 2 47.76 18.98 -58.53
N LEU A 3 47.26 19.40 -59.68
CA LEU A 3 45.92 20.01 -59.81
C LEU A 3 44.78 19.02 -59.51
N THR A 4 44.94 17.76 -59.95
CA THR A 4 43.96 16.69 -59.66
C THR A 4 43.92 16.30 -58.18
N SER A 5 45.07 16.33 -57.48
CA SER A 5 45.07 16.11 -56.02
C SER A 5 44.44 17.26 -55.24
N ALA A 6 44.60 18.51 -55.71
CA ALA A 6 43.96 19.67 -55.10
C ALA A 6 42.43 19.60 -55.27
N LEU A 7 41.94 19.27 -56.48
CA LEU A 7 40.51 19.06 -56.74
C LEU A 7 39.90 17.99 -55.83
N ASN A 8 40.53 16.81 -55.74
CA ASN A 8 40.01 15.73 -54.90
C ASN A 8 40.02 16.09 -53.40
N THR A 9 41.06 16.79 -52.95
CA THR A 9 41.15 17.25 -51.54
C THR A 9 40.05 18.26 -51.21
N SER A 10 39.78 19.21 -52.12
CA SER A 10 38.73 20.21 -51.96
C SER A 10 37.33 19.62 -52.09
N LEU A 11 37.13 18.63 -52.98
CA LEU A 11 35.87 17.89 -53.09
C LEU A 11 35.57 17.10 -51.81
N ASN A 12 36.55 16.39 -51.26
CA ASN A 12 36.40 15.72 -49.96
C ASN A 12 36.03 16.74 -48.87
N GLY A 13 36.75 17.86 -48.78
CA GLY A 13 36.41 18.94 -47.85
C GLY A 13 34.99 19.48 -48.03
N LEU A 14 34.48 19.56 -49.26
CA LEU A 14 33.10 19.98 -49.55
C LEU A 14 32.09 19.00 -48.94
N THR A 15 32.24 17.70 -49.22
CA THR A 15 31.37 16.64 -48.69
C THR A 15 31.38 16.55 -47.17
N LEU A 16 32.53 16.78 -46.52
CA LEU A 16 32.62 16.81 -45.06
C LEU A 16 31.80 17.95 -44.45
N ASN A 17 31.87 19.15 -45.04
CA ASN A 17 31.10 20.27 -44.55
C ASN A 17 29.60 20.07 -44.81
N GLU A 18 29.21 19.44 -45.91
CA GLU A 18 27.80 19.05 -46.16
C GLU A 18 27.27 18.14 -45.06
N THR A 19 27.97 17.04 -44.73
CA THR A 19 27.55 16.15 -43.63
C THR A 19 27.47 16.87 -42.28
N THR A 20 28.33 17.88 -42.06
CA THR A 20 28.31 18.69 -40.84
C THR A 20 27.09 19.62 -40.81
N ILE A 21 26.77 20.24 -41.93
CA ILE A 21 25.58 21.08 -42.08
C ILE A 21 24.32 20.25 -41.82
N ASP A 22 24.25 19.02 -42.33
CA ASP A 22 23.11 18.12 -42.11
C ASP A 22 22.93 17.78 -40.62
N VAL A 23 24.02 17.39 -39.95
CA VAL A 23 23.98 17.04 -38.53
C VAL A 23 23.64 18.26 -37.65
N LEU A 24 24.25 19.41 -37.91
CA LEU A 24 23.94 20.66 -37.18
C LEU A 24 22.50 21.11 -37.44
N GLY A 25 22.02 20.99 -38.68
CA GLY A 25 20.64 21.29 -39.06
C GLY A 25 19.65 20.41 -38.31
N ASN A 26 19.93 19.11 -38.20
CA ASN A 26 19.12 18.18 -37.42
C ASN A 26 19.12 18.53 -35.91
N ASN A 27 20.28 18.85 -35.33
CA ASN A 27 20.38 19.25 -33.94
C ASN A 27 19.51 20.49 -33.65
N ILE A 28 19.62 21.52 -34.49
CA ILE A 28 18.85 22.76 -34.35
C ILE A 28 17.35 22.50 -34.50
N ALA A 29 16.96 21.69 -35.49
CA ALA A 29 15.55 21.35 -35.72
C ALA A 29 14.92 20.63 -34.52
N ASN A 30 15.69 19.79 -33.82
CA ASN A 30 15.22 19.02 -32.66
C ASN A 30 15.57 19.65 -31.30
N ALA A 31 16.01 20.91 -31.27
CA ALA A 31 16.38 21.59 -30.03
C ALA A 31 15.20 21.75 -29.04
N GLY A 32 13.95 21.74 -29.55
CA GLY A 32 12.74 21.78 -28.71
C GLY A 32 12.16 20.40 -28.36
N THR A 33 12.77 19.30 -28.81
CA THR A 33 12.25 17.95 -28.54
C THR A 33 12.78 17.42 -27.21
N ASN A 34 11.88 16.94 -26.36
CA ASN A 34 12.21 16.38 -25.05
C ASN A 34 13.10 15.13 -25.20
N GLY A 35 14.12 15.02 -24.36
CA GLY A 35 15.06 13.89 -24.35
C GLY A 35 15.95 13.76 -25.60
N PHE A 36 15.96 14.76 -26.51
CA PHE A 36 16.82 14.71 -27.70
C PHE A 36 18.30 14.84 -27.34
N LYS A 37 19.14 14.04 -28.01
CA LYS A 37 20.59 14.01 -27.83
C LYS A 37 21.29 14.44 -29.12
N ALA A 38 21.95 15.60 -29.06
CA ALA A 38 22.67 16.21 -30.17
C ALA A 38 23.77 15.30 -30.71
N SER A 39 24.07 15.38 -32.00
CA SER A 39 25.14 14.62 -32.65
C SER A 39 26.26 15.54 -33.15
N ARG A 40 27.47 15.01 -33.26
CA ARG A 40 28.62 15.72 -33.83
C ARG A 40 29.40 14.86 -34.81
N VAL A 41 29.97 15.50 -35.83
CA VAL A 41 30.81 14.84 -36.83
C VAL A 41 32.27 14.89 -36.40
N LEU A 42 32.94 13.73 -36.45
CA LEU A 42 34.38 13.63 -36.21
C LEU A 42 35.11 13.40 -37.54
N PHE A 43 36.20 14.13 -37.76
CA PHE A 43 37.03 13.99 -38.95
C PHE A 43 38.35 13.31 -38.63
N THR A 44 38.88 12.58 -39.61
CA THR A 44 40.25 12.06 -39.58
C THR A 44 40.97 12.40 -40.88
N THR A 45 42.28 12.68 -40.80
CA THR A 45 43.09 12.99 -41.98
C THR A 45 43.30 11.75 -42.83
N GLN A 46 43.22 11.90 -44.16
CA GLN A 46 43.60 10.84 -45.08
C GLN A 46 45.13 10.65 -45.09
N LEU A 47 45.58 9.43 -45.42
CA LEU A 47 47.01 9.09 -45.47
C LEU A 47 47.80 10.12 -46.28
N SER A 48 48.86 10.68 -45.71
CA SER A 48 49.71 11.65 -46.41
C SER A 48 50.66 10.95 -47.39
N ARG A 49 50.94 11.59 -48.53
CA ARG A 49 51.98 11.14 -49.47
C ARG A 49 53.33 11.67 -49.01
N THR A 50 54.26 10.78 -48.66
CA THR A 50 55.64 11.15 -48.32
C THR A 50 56.50 11.23 -49.58
N LEU A 51 57.01 12.43 -49.88
CA LEU A 51 57.90 12.71 -51.00
C LEU A 51 59.38 12.61 -50.62
N SER A 52 59.71 12.89 -49.35
CA SER A 52 61.03 12.67 -48.76
C SER A 52 60.87 12.44 -47.27
N VAL A 53 61.63 11.50 -46.72
CA VAL A 53 61.66 11.20 -45.28
C VAL A 53 62.52 12.17 -44.48
N GLY A 54 63.20 13.11 -45.17
CA GLY A 54 64.19 13.99 -44.56
C GLY A 54 65.53 13.27 -44.33
N SER A 55 66.51 13.99 -43.82
CA SER A 55 67.85 13.46 -43.54
C SER A 55 68.45 14.06 -42.28
N ARG A 56 69.31 13.29 -41.61
CA ARG A 56 70.09 13.80 -40.47
C ARG A 56 71.19 14.74 -40.97
N PRO A 57 71.63 15.72 -40.16
CA PRO A 57 72.75 16.59 -40.51
C PRO A 57 74.05 15.78 -40.76
N SER A 58 74.86 16.24 -41.70
CA SER A 58 76.18 15.69 -42.05
C SER A 58 77.28 16.74 -41.79
N ALA A 59 78.55 16.38 -41.98
CA ALA A 59 79.68 17.29 -41.74
C ALA A 59 79.65 18.57 -42.60
N ASP A 60 79.09 18.48 -43.81
CA ASP A 60 79.08 19.58 -44.79
C ASP A 60 77.69 20.19 -45.02
N ASN A 61 76.61 19.61 -44.48
CA ASN A 61 75.23 20.08 -44.70
C ASN A 61 74.29 19.79 -43.51
N GLY A 62 73.34 20.70 -43.28
CA GLY A 62 72.28 20.53 -42.28
C GLY A 62 71.30 19.40 -42.58
N GLY A 63 70.51 19.00 -41.58
CA GLY A 63 69.43 18.04 -41.77
C GLY A 63 68.29 18.62 -42.62
N THR A 64 67.53 17.75 -43.27
CA THR A 64 66.36 18.16 -44.06
C THR A 64 65.07 17.63 -43.45
N ASN A 65 64.03 18.45 -43.48
CA ASN A 65 62.71 18.04 -42.99
C ASN A 65 62.04 17.05 -43.96
N PRO A 66 61.22 16.13 -43.45
CA PRO A 66 60.37 15.30 -44.30
C PRO A 66 59.42 16.19 -45.11
N ARG A 67 59.24 15.84 -46.38
CA ARG A 67 58.31 16.52 -47.29
C ARG A 67 57.11 15.61 -47.48
N GLN A 68 55.99 16.00 -46.90
CA GLN A 68 54.73 15.26 -46.99
C GLN A 68 53.62 16.16 -47.54
N ILE A 69 52.72 15.58 -48.32
CA ILE A 69 51.52 16.23 -48.82
C ILE A 69 50.31 15.51 -48.23
N GLY A 70 49.47 16.23 -47.50
CA GLY A 70 48.18 15.72 -47.02
C GLY A 70 47.19 15.55 -48.17
N LEU A 71 46.39 14.49 -48.12
CA LEU A 71 45.39 14.17 -49.15
C LEU A 71 43.95 14.53 -48.72
N GLY A 72 43.82 15.37 -47.69
CA GLY A 72 42.53 15.80 -47.14
C GLY A 72 42.12 15.05 -45.89
N ALA A 73 40.81 14.97 -45.67
CA ALA A 73 40.20 14.32 -44.51
C ALA A 73 38.95 13.52 -44.95
N THR A 74 38.49 12.65 -44.08
CA THR A 74 37.28 11.82 -44.24
C THR A 74 36.45 11.83 -42.95
N THR A 75 35.15 11.56 -43.02
CA THR A 75 34.30 11.40 -41.84
C THR A 75 34.68 10.11 -41.12
N SER A 76 35.11 10.24 -39.86
CA SER A 76 35.47 9.11 -39.02
C SER A 76 34.25 8.49 -38.36
N ALA A 77 33.35 9.32 -37.82
CA ALA A 77 32.13 8.89 -37.15
C ALA A 77 31.17 10.08 -36.96
N ILE A 78 29.88 9.78 -36.86
CA ILE A 78 28.88 10.68 -36.29
C ILE A 78 28.55 10.13 -34.91
N VAL A 79 28.84 10.91 -33.88
CA VAL A 79 28.75 10.46 -32.49
C VAL A 79 27.67 11.27 -31.79
N ARG A 80 26.81 10.59 -31.04
CA ARG A 80 25.75 11.23 -30.26
C ARG A 80 26.31 11.71 -28.93
N ASP A 81 25.80 12.80 -28.40
CA ASP A 81 26.20 13.30 -27.10
C ASP A 81 25.13 12.93 -26.07
N PHE A 82 25.41 11.96 -25.21
CA PHE A 82 24.48 11.50 -24.16
C PHE A 82 24.60 12.30 -22.86
N THR A 83 25.32 13.43 -22.86
CA THR A 83 25.31 14.35 -21.71
C THR A 83 23.90 14.78 -21.35
N GLN A 84 23.68 14.99 -20.05
CA GLN A 84 22.38 15.36 -19.48
C GLN A 84 21.89 16.71 -20.03
N GLY A 85 20.63 16.77 -20.45
CA GLY A 85 19.94 18.02 -20.80
C GLY A 85 19.43 18.75 -19.55
N SER A 86 18.92 19.98 -19.73
CA SER A 86 18.25 20.67 -18.61
C SER A 86 16.96 19.95 -18.25
N VAL A 87 16.69 19.79 -16.95
CA VAL A 87 15.42 19.24 -16.45
C VAL A 87 14.48 20.39 -16.11
N THR A 88 13.20 20.24 -16.46
CA THR A 88 12.15 21.21 -16.13
C THR A 88 10.96 20.52 -15.51
N ASN A 89 10.35 21.15 -14.50
CA ASN A 89 9.15 20.62 -13.86
C ASN A 89 7.95 20.59 -14.83
N SER A 90 7.16 19.53 -14.75
CA SER A 90 5.88 19.33 -15.43
C SER A 90 4.74 19.38 -14.42
N THR A 91 3.52 19.58 -14.93
CA THR A 91 2.28 19.48 -14.15
C THR A 91 1.73 18.06 -14.12
N SER A 92 2.21 17.15 -14.97
CA SER A 92 1.74 15.76 -15.00
C SER A 92 2.59 14.88 -14.07
N PRO A 93 1.99 14.13 -13.12
CA PRO A 93 2.73 13.23 -12.24
C PRO A 93 3.34 12.03 -12.98
N SER A 94 2.82 11.69 -14.16
CA SER A 94 3.35 10.62 -15.02
C SER A 94 4.60 11.01 -15.81
N ASP A 95 4.93 12.30 -15.89
CA ASP A 95 6.14 12.76 -16.57
C ASP A 95 7.37 12.51 -15.71
N LEU A 96 8.35 11.82 -16.27
CA LEU A 96 9.56 11.41 -15.59
C LEU A 96 10.81 11.95 -16.30
N ALA A 97 11.77 12.46 -15.53
CA ALA A 97 13.10 12.78 -16.00
C ALA A 97 14.12 11.85 -15.33
N ILE A 98 15.16 11.44 -16.07
CA ILE A 98 16.28 10.70 -15.48
C ILE A 98 17.40 11.69 -15.21
N GLU A 99 17.91 11.71 -13.98
CA GLU A 99 19.11 12.45 -13.62
C GLU A 99 20.30 11.49 -13.47
N GLY A 100 21.28 11.60 -14.36
CA GLY A 100 22.44 10.71 -14.40
C GLY A 100 22.40 9.77 -15.60
N ASP A 101 22.93 8.56 -15.49
CA ASP A 101 23.05 7.60 -16.60
C ASP A 101 21.88 6.59 -16.64
N GLY A 102 21.42 6.20 -17.83
CA GLY A 102 20.35 5.21 -17.99
C GLY A 102 19.31 5.60 -19.04
N PHE A 103 18.37 4.71 -19.33
CA PHE A 103 17.26 4.92 -20.26
C PHE A 103 16.02 4.25 -19.72
N PHE A 104 14.85 4.84 -19.97
CA PHE A 104 13.58 4.15 -19.78
C PHE A 104 13.48 2.97 -20.72
N VAL A 105 12.96 1.85 -20.22
CA VAL A 105 12.71 0.64 -20.99
C VAL A 105 11.26 0.65 -21.45
N LEU A 106 11.05 0.54 -22.76
CA LEU A 106 9.74 0.50 -23.38
C LEU A 106 9.60 -0.78 -24.22
N GLU A 107 8.41 -1.35 -24.25
CA GLU A 107 8.14 -2.52 -25.09
C GLU A 107 7.91 -2.11 -26.54
N GLY A 108 8.79 -2.56 -27.44
CA GLY A 108 8.66 -2.40 -28.88
C GLY A 108 8.18 -3.66 -29.58
N SER A 109 7.79 -3.54 -30.86
CA SER A 109 7.27 -4.67 -31.67
C SER A 109 8.28 -5.80 -31.89
N ASP A 110 9.58 -5.48 -31.86
CA ASP A 110 10.69 -6.39 -32.12
C ASP A 110 11.61 -6.53 -30.88
N GLY A 111 11.03 -6.39 -29.68
CA GLY A 111 11.74 -6.35 -28.41
C GLY A 111 11.86 -4.94 -27.82
N ASP A 112 12.55 -4.85 -26.68
CA ASP A 112 12.65 -3.61 -25.90
C ASP A 112 13.36 -2.49 -26.68
N VAL A 113 12.83 -1.28 -26.51
CA VAL A 113 13.42 -0.03 -26.98
C VAL A 113 13.67 0.89 -25.80
N TYR A 114 14.65 1.77 -25.96
CA TYR A 114 15.18 2.58 -24.87
C TYR A 114 14.97 4.05 -25.18
N SER A 115 14.50 4.85 -24.22
CA SER A 115 14.31 6.27 -24.45
C SER A 115 14.77 7.11 -23.26
N ARG A 116 15.10 8.37 -23.57
CA ARG A 116 15.32 9.43 -22.59
C ARG A 116 14.14 10.36 -22.45
N ASN A 117 13.17 10.27 -23.35
CA ASN A 117 11.94 11.03 -23.26
C ASN A 117 10.99 10.30 -22.28
N GLY A 118 10.78 10.89 -21.11
CA GLY A 118 9.85 10.37 -20.11
C GLY A 118 8.51 11.10 -20.08
N ASN A 119 8.08 11.65 -21.21
CA ASN A 119 6.70 12.12 -21.35
C ASN A 119 5.77 10.91 -21.49
N PHE A 120 5.16 10.51 -20.38
CA PHE A 120 4.29 9.35 -20.30
C PHE A 120 2.86 9.75 -19.93
N THR A 121 1.91 8.96 -20.39
CA THR A 121 0.48 9.12 -20.12
C THR A 121 -0.15 7.77 -19.85
N LEU A 122 -1.21 7.72 -19.05
CA LEU A 122 -1.99 6.49 -18.88
C LEU A 122 -2.94 6.30 -20.07
N ASN A 123 -3.01 5.09 -20.62
CA ASN A 123 -4.01 4.73 -21.61
C ASN A 123 -5.34 4.32 -20.94
N SER A 124 -6.34 3.91 -21.73
CA SER A 124 -7.63 3.44 -21.21
C SER A 124 -7.55 2.18 -20.35
N ASP A 125 -6.49 1.40 -20.50
CA ASP A 125 -6.23 0.19 -19.71
C ASP A 125 -5.36 0.51 -18.49
N ASN A 126 -5.21 1.79 -18.13
CA ASN A 126 -4.41 2.24 -16.99
C ASN A 126 -2.91 1.87 -17.08
N ILE A 127 -2.40 1.59 -18.28
CA ILE A 127 -0.98 1.29 -18.52
C ILE A 127 -0.23 2.58 -18.86
N LEU A 128 0.96 2.74 -18.28
CA LEU A 128 1.85 3.85 -18.58
C LEU A 128 2.45 3.67 -19.97
N VAL A 129 2.12 4.59 -20.89
CA VAL A 129 2.57 4.57 -22.28
C VAL A 129 3.24 5.89 -22.66
N ASN A 130 4.14 5.84 -23.64
CA ASN A 130 4.64 7.05 -24.28
C ASN A 130 3.67 7.58 -25.35
N ALA A 131 4.01 8.72 -25.97
CA ALA A 131 3.21 9.33 -27.03
C ALA A 131 2.98 8.44 -28.27
N GLN A 132 3.76 7.37 -28.45
CA GLN A 132 3.62 6.39 -29.53
C GLN A 132 2.81 5.16 -29.12
N GLY A 133 2.35 5.08 -27.87
CA GLY A 133 1.64 3.92 -27.32
C GLY A 133 2.54 2.78 -26.88
N LEU A 134 3.86 2.96 -26.85
CA LEU A 134 4.80 1.97 -26.32
C LEU A 134 4.70 1.95 -24.80
N ARG A 135 4.61 0.74 -24.23
CA ARG A 135 4.38 0.52 -22.80
C ARG A 135 5.67 0.63 -22.01
N VAL A 136 5.64 1.35 -20.90
CA VAL A 136 6.78 1.46 -19.97
C VAL A 136 6.94 0.16 -19.20
N GLN A 137 8.15 -0.37 -19.18
CA GLN A 137 8.48 -1.63 -18.53
C GLN A 137 9.13 -1.39 -17.16
N GLY A 138 8.78 -2.24 -16.21
CA GLY A 138 9.35 -2.20 -14.87
C GLY A 138 9.02 -3.45 -14.06
N TYR A 139 9.16 -3.36 -12.76
CA TYR A 139 8.79 -4.43 -11.83
C TYR A 139 7.36 -4.23 -11.35
N GLY A 140 6.51 -5.24 -11.54
CA GLY A 140 5.16 -5.26 -10.97
C GLY A 140 5.15 -5.61 -9.48
N VAL A 141 3.95 -5.78 -8.93
CA VAL A 141 3.72 -6.22 -7.55
C VAL A 141 2.94 -7.53 -7.49
N ASP A 142 3.05 -8.24 -6.37
CA ASP A 142 2.17 -9.36 -6.03
C ASP A 142 0.84 -8.88 -5.41
N ASP A 143 -0.03 -9.82 -5.03
CA ASP A 143 -1.35 -9.55 -4.42
C ASP A 143 -1.22 -8.81 -3.07
N ASP A 144 -0.05 -8.89 -2.42
CA ASP A 144 0.27 -8.22 -1.16
C ASP A 144 0.99 -6.87 -1.38
N PHE A 145 1.05 -6.37 -2.62
CA PHE A 145 1.70 -5.12 -3.03
C PHE A 145 3.24 -5.11 -2.85
N ASN A 146 3.90 -6.27 -2.80
CA ASN A 146 5.36 -6.37 -2.76
C ASN A 146 5.95 -6.42 -4.17
N LEU A 147 7.10 -5.75 -4.36
CA LEU A 147 7.76 -5.67 -5.67
C LEU A 147 8.34 -7.02 -6.13
N ILE A 148 7.94 -7.45 -7.32
CA ILE A 148 8.47 -8.65 -7.99
C ILE A 148 9.60 -8.23 -8.95
N THR A 149 10.84 -8.41 -8.49
CA THR A 149 12.04 -7.98 -9.25
C THR A 149 12.58 -9.03 -10.23
N THR A 150 11.88 -10.15 -10.42
CA THR A 150 12.37 -11.30 -11.21
C THR A 150 12.11 -11.18 -12.70
N GLN A 151 11.12 -10.38 -13.12
CA GLN A 151 10.73 -10.21 -14.52
C GLN A 151 10.25 -8.79 -14.78
N LEU A 152 10.44 -8.30 -16.01
CA LEU A 152 9.87 -7.03 -16.46
C LEU A 152 8.42 -7.24 -16.90
N THR A 153 7.55 -6.34 -16.47
CA THR A 153 6.15 -6.26 -16.86
C THR A 153 5.79 -4.81 -17.20
N SER A 154 4.74 -4.63 -18.00
CA SER A 154 4.19 -3.30 -18.24
C SER A 154 3.67 -2.71 -16.94
N ILE A 155 3.97 -1.43 -16.70
CA ILE A 155 3.51 -0.72 -15.51
C ILE A 155 2.04 -0.34 -15.66
N GLU A 156 1.20 -0.87 -14.77
CA GLU A 156 -0.23 -0.59 -14.67
C GLU A 156 -0.54 0.20 -13.39
N ILE A 157 -1.34 1.25 -13.52
CA ILE A 157 -1.75 2.15 -12.42
C ILE A 157 -3.28 2.28 -12.48
N PRO A 158 -4.04 1.32 -11.91
CA PRO A 158 -5.50 1.18 -12.08
C PRO A 158 -6.32 2.24 -11.33
N LEU A 159 -6.22 3.50 -11.75
CA LEU A 159 -6.92 4.63 -11.15
C LEU A 159 -8.43 4.44 -11.23
N GLY A 160 -9.11 4.58 -10.09
CA GLY A 160 -10.56 4.49 -9.97
C GLY A 160 -11.16 3.07 -9.96
N ASP A 161 -10.38 2.04 -10.29
CA ASP A 161 -10.85 0.66 -10.37
C ASP A 161 -10.35 -0.22 -9.22
N LEU A 162 -9.13 0.04 -8.74
CA LEU A 162 -8.54 -0.75 -7.66
C LEU A 162 -9.09 -0.33 -6.30
N ASN A 163 -9.75 -1.28 -5.64
CA ASN A 163 -10.26 -1.13 -4.28
C ASN A 163 -9.42 -1.95 -3.31
N VAL A 164 -8.97 -1.33 -2.23
CA VAL A 164 -8.19 -1.99 -1.19
C VAL A 164 -8.80 -1.66 0.17
N ALA A 165 -9.04 -2.70 0.95
CA ALA A 165 -9.30 -2.58 2.37
C ALA A 165 -8.05 -3.00 3.15
N GLN A 166 -7.95 -2.57 4.40
CA GLN A 166 -6.92 -3.04 5.31
C GLN A 166 -7.56 -3.59 6.56
N GLN A 167 -7.28 -4.86 6.86
CA GLN A 167 -7.67 -5.48 8.11
C GLN A 167 -6.98 -4.79 9.28
N THR A 168 -7.72 -4.52 10.35
CA THR A 168 -7.14 -4.07 11.62
C THR A 168 -6.36 -5.22 12.24
N GLN A 169 -5.06 -5.02 12.46
CA GLN A 169 -4.19 -5.97 13.17
C GLN A 169 -3.70 -5.38 14.50
N ASN A 170 -3.57 -4.06 14.58
CA ASN A 170 -3.08 -3.36 15.76
C ASN A 170 -3.99 -2.19 16.11
N ILE A 171 -4.36 -2.12 17.39
CA ILE A 171 -5.08 -0.99 17.96
C ILE A 171 -4.32 -0.45 19.17
N SER A 172 -4.42 0.86 19.41
CA SER A 172 -3.90 1.49 20.61
C SER A 172 -5.05 2.12 21.38
N MET A 173 -5.07 1.89 22.69
CA MET A 173 -6.09 2.40 23.60
C MET A 173 -5.45 3.46 24.51
N SER A 174 -6.15 4.59 24.66
CA SER A 174 -5.72 5.68 25.53
C SER A 174 -6.86 6.10 26.45
N GLY A 175 -6.50 6.67 27.60
CA GLY A 175 -7.48 7.04 28.61
C GLY A 175 -6.88 7.13 30.00
N ALA A 176 -7.75 7.46 30.96
CA ALA A 176 -7.40 7.56 32.36
C ALA A 176 -8.42 6.78 33.19
N LEU A 177 -7.95 5.79 33.94
CA LEU A 177 -8.77 4.94 34.80
C LEU A 177 -8.67 5.41 36.25
N LEU A 178 -9.81 5.47 36.94
CA LEU A 178 -9.90 5.96 38.31
C LEU A 178 -9.45 4.89 39.30
N SER A 179 -8.27 5.06 39.87
CA SER A 179 -7.71 4.11 40.85
C SER A 179 -8.32 4.20 42.25
N THR A 180 -9.00 5.30 42.62
CA THR A 180 -9.58 5.49 43.96
C THR A 180 -11.02 4.99 44.11
N GLY A 181 -11.58 4.39 43.07
CA GLY A 181 -12.92 3.83 43.08
C GLY A 181 -13.07 2.59 43.98
N SER A 182 -14.30 2.10 44.10
CA SER A 182 -14.56 0.81 44.75
C SER A 182 -14.10 -0.32 43.83
N ALA A 183 -13.33 -1.28 44.35
CA ALA A 183 -13.03 -2.50 43.61
C ALA A 183 -14.31 -3.35 43.45
N GLY A 184 -14.48 -3.96 42.27
CA GLY A 184 -15.59 -4.87 42.01
C GLY A 184 -15.36 -6.21 42.69
N THR A 185 -16.37 -6.69 43.40
CA THR A 185 -16.34 -7.92 44.18
C THR A 185 -17.45 -8.89 43.81
N GLN A 186 -18.48 -8.42 43.11
CA GLN A 186 -19.68 -9.18 42.80
C GLN A 186 -20.34 -8.71 41.49
N GLY A 187 -20.86 -9.70 40.76
CA GLY A 187 -21.77 -9.50 39.64
C GLY A 187 -23.20 -9.17 40.05
N SER A 188 -24.03 -8.93 39.05
CA SER A 188 -25.48 -8.86 39.27
C SER A 188 -26.06 -10.27 39.36
N ILE A 189 -26.93 -10.53 40.34
CA ILE A 189 -27.64 -11.82 40.49
C ILE A 189 -29.12 -11.62 40.24
N ILE A 190 -29.61 -12.31 39.21
CA ILE A 190 -31.01 -12.32 38.80
C ILE A 190 -31.50 -13.77 38.85
N THR A 191 -32.55 -14.00 39.62
CA THR A 191 -33.15 -15.33 39.81
C THR A 191 -34.55 -15.36 39.21
N SER A 192 -34.88 -16.39 38.44
CA SER A 192 -36.25 -16.61 37.98
C SER A 192 -37.15 -17.12 39.10
N GLU A 193 -38.46 -17.13 38.85
CA GLU A 193 -39.38 -18.00 39.58
C GLU A 193 -39.02 -19.49 39.39
N ALA A 194 -39.49 -20.34 40.30
CA ALA A 194 -39.28 -21.78 40.19
C ALA A 194 -40.01 -22.36 38.97
N LEU A 195 -39.25 -23.04 38.11
CA LEU A 195 -39.74 -23.68 36.91
C LEU A 195 -39.94 -25.18 37.14
N PHE A 196 -40.91 -25.75 36.43
CA PHE A 196 -41.32 -27.13 36.58
C PHE A 196 -41.34 -27.87 35.24
N GLU A 197 -41.03 -29.16 35.29
CA GLU A 197 -41.23 -30.07 34.17
C GLU A 197 -42.63 -30.70 34.25
N SER A 198 -43.34 -30.68 33.12
CA SER A 198 -44.72 -31.15 33.03
C SER A 198 -44.88 -32.58 33.58
N GLY A 199 -45.66 -32.71 34.66
CA GLY A 199 -45.98 -34.00 35.27
C GLY A 199 -44.84 -34.69 36.03
N VAL A 200 -43.63 -34.11 36.09
CA VAL A 200 -42.47 -34.71 36.77
C VAL A 200 -42.18 -34.01 38.10
N GLY A 201 -42.00 -32.69 38.09
CA GLY A 201 -41.57 -31.93 39.27
C GLY A 201 -40.77 -30.70 38.91
N VAL A 202 -39.74 -30.40 39.71
CA VAL A 202 -38.83 -29.25 39.49
C VAL A 202 -38.05 -29.44 38.18
N ALA A 203 -37.94 -28.39 37.38
CA ALA A 203 -37.20 -28.44 36.12
C ALA A 203 -35.68 -28.58 36.36
N SER A 204 -35.00 -29.18 35.40
CA SER A 204 -33.54 -29.33 35.39
C SER A 204 -32.98 -28.93 34.02
N GLY A 205 -31.66 -28.88 33.91
CA GLY A 205 -30.99 -28.54 32.64
C GLY A 205 -31.39 -29.44 31.46
N THR A 206 -31.77 -30.70 31.72
CA THR A 206 -32.18 -31.66 30.69
C THR A 206 -33.66 -31.59 30.34
N THR A 207 -34.46 -30.80 31.06
CA THR A 207 -35.88 -30.62 30.76
C THR A 207 -36.00 -29.94 29.39
N THR A 208 -36.80 -30.50 28.48
CA THR A 208 -37.07 -29.90 27.16
C THR A 208 -37.92 -28.65 27.31
N LEU A 209 -37.69 -27.61 26.50
CA LEU A 209 -38.46 -26.36 26.55
C LEU A 209 -39.97 -26.57 26.36
N GLN A 210 -40.38 -27.52 25.51
CA GLN A 210 -41.78 -27.92 25.31
C GLN A 210 -42.50 -28.33 26.62
N ASN A 211 -41.75 -28.90 27.56
CA ASN A 211 -42.28 -29.41 28.82
C ASN A 211 -42.06 -28.43 29.99
N LEU A 212 -41.44 -27.28 29.75
CA LEU A 212 -41.15 -26.28 30.78
C LEU A 212 -42.40 -25.49 31.15
N ARG A 213 -42.68 -25.38 32.45
CA ARG A 213 -43.86 -24.74 33.02
C ARG A 213 -43.49 -23.74 34.12
N SER A 214 -44.28 -22.69 34.27
CA SER A 214 -44.26 -21.83 35.47
C SER A 214 -45.45 -22.14 36.40
N GLY A 215 -45.32 -21.72 37.66
CA GLY A 215 -46.34 -21.88 38.71
C GLY A 215 -46.45 -23.28 39.32
N ALA A 216 -46.66 -24.32 38.50
CA ALA A 216 -46.74 -25.72 38.96
C ALA A 216 -46.43 -26.74 37.85
N ALA A 217 -46.00 -27.95 38.24
CA ALA A 217 -45.76 -29.07 37.32
C ALA A 217 -47.03 -29.63 36.65
N SER A 218 -48.20 -29.48 37.30
CA SER A 218 -49.50 -29.92 36.77
C SER A 218 -50.66 -29.19 37.47
N GLY A 219 -51.86 -29.25 36.87
CA GLY A 219 -53.07 -28.65 37.44
C GLY A 219 -53.36 -27.23 36.94
N ALA A 220 -54.39 -26.59 37.52
CA ALA A 220 -54.95 -25.33 37.03
C ALA A 220 -54.00 -24.10 37.15
N SER A 221 -52.94 -24.22 37.95
CA SER A 221 -51.91 -23.18 38.12
C SER A 221 -50.66 -23.41 37.27
N SER A 222 -50.63 -24.48 36.46
CA SER A 222 -49.52 -24.78 35.55
C SER A 222 -49.69 -23.99 34.24
N VAL A 223 -48.70 -23.16 33.89
CA VAL A 223 -48.68 -22.38 32.64
C VAL A 223 -47.57 -22.93 31.74
N THR A 224 -47.89 -23.20 30.48
CA THR A 224 -46.88 -23.57 29.47
C THR A 224 -46.12 -22.34 29.02
N LEU A 225 -44.79 -22.38 29.08
CA LEU A 225 -43.93 -21.24 28.71
C LEU A 225 -43.60 -21.19 27.22
N PHE A 226 -43.52 -22.35 26.56
CA PHE A 226 -43.25 -22.50 25.13
C PHE A 226 -44.36 -23.35 24.51
N ASP A 227 -45.45 -22.69 24.12
CA ASP A 227 -46.67 -23.37 23.65
C ASP A 227 -46.66 -23.74 22.16
N THR A 228 -45.77 -23.09 21.40
CA THR A 228 -45.66 -23.19 19.95
C THR A 228 -44.24 -23.64 19.61
N ILE A 229 -44.11 -24.87 19.12
CA ILE A 229 -42.83 -25.47 18.69
C ILE A 229 -43.09 -26.24 17.38
N PRO A 230 -42.25 -26.09 16.33
CA PRO A 230 -41.02 -25.28 16.28
C PRO A 230 -41.30 -23.77 16.23
N ASP A 231 -40.39 -22.97 16.78
CA ASP A 231 -40.48 -21.50 16.83
C ASP A 231 -39.07 -20.89 16.99
N THR A 232 -38.96 -19.57 16.93
CA THR A 232 -37.73 -18.81 17.16
C THR A 232 -37.96 -17.83 18.32
N ILE A 233 -37.12 -17.90 19.35
CA ILE A 233 -37.13 -16.96 20.47
C ILE A 233 -36.21 -15.80 20.12
N THR A 234 -36.66 -14.56 20.26
CA THR A 234 -35.79 -13.39 20.26
C THR A 234 -35.53 -12.95 21.70
N PHE A 235 -34.29 -12.58 22.01
CA PHE A 235 -33.90 -12.08 23.33
C PHE A 235 -33.22 -10.72 23.22
N THR A 236 -33.68 -9.77 24.04
CA THR A 236 -33.07 -8.45 24.21
C THR A 236 -33.23 -8.01 25.66
N SER A 237 -32.13 -7.63 26.30
CA SER A 237 -32.12 -7.22 27.70
C SER A 237 -31.38 -5.90 27.86
N LYS A 238 -31.07 -5.51 29.11
CA LYS A 238 -30.18 -4.38 29.36
C LYS A 238 -28.94 -4.77 30.16
N LYS A 239 -27.83 -4.13 29.84
CA LYS A 239 -26.52 -4.24 30.50
C LYS A 239 -25.93 -2.84 30.71
N GLY A 240 -25.62 -2.48 31.95
CA GLY A 240 -25.19 -1.12 32.31
C GLY A 240 -26.22 -0.04 31.95
N GLY A 241 -27.51 -0.39 31.95
CA GLY A 241 -28.61 0.49 31.53
C GLY A 241 -28.79 0.67 30.01
N ARG A 242 -27.96 0.02 29.18
CA ARG A 242 -28.03 0.03 27.71
C ARG A 242 -28.74 -1.22 27.20
N SER A 243 -29.46 -1.13 26.08
CA SER A 243 -30.02 -2.31 25.40
C SER A 243 -28.89 -3.17 24.83
N THR A 244 -28.98 -4.49 24.99
CA THR A 244 -28.14 -5.45 24.26
C THR A 244 -28.64 -5.60 22.82
N ALA A 245 -27.83 -6.18 21.93
CA ALA A 245 -28.33 -6.62 20.64
C ALA A 245 -29.39 -7.72 20.78
N THR A 246 -30.33 -7.73 19.83
CA THR A 246 -31.31 -8.80 19.72
C THR A 246 -30.66 -10.04 19.12
N ARG A 247 -30.63 -11.14 19.87
CA ARG A 247 -30.24 -12.46 19.36
C ARG A 247 -31.43 -13.40 19.28
N THR A 248 -31.29 -14.46 18.49
CA THR A 248 -32.34 -15.46 18.28
C THR A 248 -31.87 -16.88 18.61
N LEU A 249 -32.80 -17.68 19.13
CA LEU A 249 -32.63 -19.12 19.35
C LEU A 249 -33.78 -19.87 18.66
N ASP A 250 -33.45 -20.75 17.72
CA ASP A 250 -34.43 -21.66 17.13
C ASP A 250 -34.71 -22.82 18.10
N ILE A 251 -35.99 -23.07 18.38
CA ILE A 251 -36.44 -24.10 19.31
C ILE A 251 -37.23 -25.20 18.60
N ASP A 252 -36.93 -26.44 18.96
CA ASP A 252 -37.63 -27.63 18.49
C ASP A 252 -38.00 -28.58 19.65
N SER A 253 -38.46 -29.80 19.35
CA SER A 253 -38.84 -30.79 20.38
C SER A 253 -37.67 -31.33 21.21
N THR A 254 -36.43 -31.07 20.80
CA THR A 254 -35.20 -31.54 21.43
C THR A 254 -34.47 -30.46 22.21
N THR A 255 -34.77 -29.18 21.95
CA THR A 255 -34.16 -28.06 22.67
C THR A 255 -34.46 -28.11 24.17
N THR A 256 -33.41 -28.03 24.98
CA THR A 256 -33.43 -28.18 26.43
C THR A 256 -33.30 -26.84 27.16
N VAL A 257 -33.56 -26.86 28.46
CA VAL A 257 -33.26 -25.73 29.34
C VAL A 257 -31.78 -25.38 29.26
N ASN A 258 -30.85 -26.35 29.24
CA ASN A 258 -29.42 -26.06 29.09
C ASN A 258 -29.11 -25.26 27.83
N ASP A 259 -29.69 -25.59 26.68
CA ASP A 259 -29.48 -24.83 25.44
C ASP A 259 -29.98 -23.38 25.60
N PHE A 260 -31.10 -23.19 26.30
CA PHE A 260 -31.63 -21.87 26.62
C PHE A 260 -30.74 -21.10 27.62
N LEU A 261 -30.16 -21.77 28.63
CA LEU A 261 -29.22 -21.16 29.57
C LEU A 261 -27.94 -20.71 28.84
N THR A 262 -27.39 -21.56 27.97
CA THR A 262 -26.24 -21.22 27.11
C THR A 262 -26.57 -20.03 26.22
N PHE A 263 -27.72 -20.02 25.54
CA PHE A 263 -28.15 -18.88 24.73
C PHE A 263 -28.25 -17.56 25.52
N ILE A 264 -28.76 -17.59 26.76
CA ILE A 264 -28.79 -16.42 27.64
C ILE A 264 -27.37 -15.99 28.01
N ASN A 265 -26.51 -16.93 28.42
CA ASN A 265 -25.12 -16.66 28.78
C ASN A 265 -24.37 -15.96 27.64
N ASP A 266 -24.47 -16.55 26.46
CA ASP A 266 -23.83 -16.13 25.22
C ASP A 266 -24.33 -14.76 24.75
N THR A 267 -25.64 -14.50 24.86
CA THR A 267 -26.21 -13.20 24.48
C THR A 267 -25.81 -12.08 25.44
N LEU A 268 -25.65 -12.38 26.73
CA LEU A 268 -25.27 -11.39 27.74
C LEU A 268 -23.75 -11.18 27.81
N GLY A 269 -22.95 -12.01 27.13
CA GLY A 269 -21.49 -11.97 27.16
C GLY A 269 -20.95 -12.21 28.57
N ILE A 270 -21.52 -13.18 29.28
CA ILE A 270 -21.09 -13.54 30.64
C ILE A 270 -19.91 -14.50 30.53
N VAL A 271 -18.82 -14.18 31.24
CA VAL A 271 -17.63 -15.05 31.29
C VAL A 271 -17.93 -16.19 32.24
N ASP A 272 -18.02 -17.42 31.73
CA ASP A 272 -18.22 -18.57 32.61
C ASP A 272 -16.98 -18.71 33.51
N SER A 273 -17.23 -18.97 34.80
CA SER A 273 -16.23 -19.37 35.80
C SER A 273 -15.23 -20.46 35.35
N GLY A 274 -15.57 -21.25 34.33
CA GLY A 274 -14.67 -22.22 33.70
C GLY A 274 -13.57 -21.62 32.80
N GLU A 275 -13.74 -20.40 32.29
CA GLU A 275 -12.80 -19.74 31.37
C GLU A 275 -11.70 -18.97 32.11
N ASP A 276 -12.05 -18.26 33.19
CA ASP A 276 -11.07 -17.63 34.09
C ASP A 276 -11.52 -17.69 35.56
N ALA A 277 -10.94 -18.62 36.32
CA ALA A 277 -11.21 -18.83 37.74
C ALA A 277 -10.74 -17.68 38.66
N THR A 278 -10.06 -16.66 38.11
CA THR A 278 -9.64 -15.47 38.88
C THR A 278 -10.74 -14.42 38.99
N ILE A 279 -11.82 -14.55 38.20
CA ILE A 279 -12.96 -13.65 38.24
C ILE A 279 -13.69 -13.75 39.60
N PRO A 280 -13.95 -12.64 40.30
CA PRO A 280 -14.77 -12.63 41.51
C PRO A 280 -16.18 -13.18 41.29
N GLY A 281 -16.62 -14.08 42.18
CA GLY A 281 -17.94 -14.71 42.12
C GLY A 281 -17.93 -16.04 41.36
N SER A 282 -19.07 -16.40 40.79
CA SER A 282 -19.20 -17.51 39.84
C SER A 282 -20.14 -17.09 38.71
N PRO A 283 -19.73 -16.12 37.87
CA PRO A 283 -20.58 -15.68 36.77
C PRO A 283 -20.91 -16.83 35.83
N GLY A 284 -22.14 -16.81 35.35
CA GLY A 284 -22.72 -17.85 34.51
C GLY A 284 -24.23 -17.92 34.66
N VAL A 285 -24.84 -18.72 33.79
CA VAL A 285 -26.29 -18.96 33.80
C VAL A 285 -26.54 -20.42 34.13
N THR A 286 -27.18 -20.68 35.27
CA THR A 286 -27.42 -22.05 35.77
C THR A 286 -28.87 -22.24 36.21
N ILE A 287 -29.29 -23.49 36.40
CA ILE A 287 -30.56 -23.83 37.06
C ILE A 287 -30.27 -24.54 38.39
N ASN A 288 -30.81 -24.01 39.49
CA ASN A 288 -30.56 -24.54 40.82
C ASN A 288 -31.45 -25.76 41.15
N GLY A 289 -31.21 -26.40 42.29
CA GLY A 289 -32.00 -27.57 42.74
C GLY A 289 -33.48 -27.28 43.07
N SER A 290 -33.88 -26.01 43.10
CA SER A 290 -35.27 -25.54 43.25
C SER A 290 -35.94 -25.23 41.90
N GLY A 291 -35.23 -25.38 40.78
CA GLY A 291 -35.74 -25.13 39.42
C GLY A 291 -35.74 -23.67 39.03
N GLU A 292 -35.04 -22.82 39.77
CA GLU A 292 -34.89 -21.40 39.47
C GLU A 292 -33.65 -21.22 38.58
N ILE A 293 -33.80 -20.45 37.50
CA ILE A 293 -32.69 -20.00 36.68
C ILE A 293 -31.96 -18.90 37.47
N VAL A 294 -30.67 -19.08 37.69
CA VAL A 294 -29.78 -18.13 38.35
C VAL A 294 -28.83 -17.58 37.31
N ILE A 295 -28.92 -16.28 37.05
CA ILE A 295 -28.03 -15.52 36.17
C ILE A 295 -27.12 -14.71 37.08
N GLU A 296 -25.84 -15.05 37.09
CA GLU A 296 -24.80 -14.25 37.72
C GLU A 296 -23.97 -13.57 36.61
N GLY A 297 -24.06 -12.25 36.50
CA GLY A 297 -23.37 -11.48 35.46
C GLY A 297 -21.93 -11.13 35.82
N ASN A 298 -21.19 -10.56 34.86
CA ASN A 298 -19.87 -10.00 35.12
C ASN A 298 -19.97 -8.84 36.14
N TYR A 299 -18.93 -8.65 36.94
CA TYR A 299 -18.83 -7.53 37.88
C TYR A 299 -18.52 -6.21 37.15
N GLY A 300 -18.66 -5.09 37.85
CA GLY A 300 -18.56 -3.73 37.32
C GLY A 300 -19.92 -3.10 37.08
N THR A 301 -20.08 -1.83 37.48
CA THR A 301 -21.33 -1.08 37.32
C THR A 301 -21.80 -0.96 35.85
N VAL A 302 -20.89 -0.91 34.87
CA VAL A 302 -21.23 -0.92 33.43
C VAL A 302 -21.70 -2.27 32.92
N ASN A 303 -21.46 -3.35 33.68
CA ASN A 303 -21.87 -4.71 33.35
C ASN A 303 -23.14 -5.15 34.11
N ASP A 304 -23.75 -4.25 34.89
CA ASP A 304 -24.94 -4.54 35.69
C ASP A 304 -26.12 -4.94 34.80
N LEU A 305 -26.64 -6.17 34.98
CA LEU A 305 -27.71 -6.72 34.15
C LEU A 305 -29.08 -6.31 34.66
N GLU A 306 -30.03 -6.14 33.74
CA GLU A 306 -31.45 -5.94 34.03
C GLU A 306 -32.25 -6.82 33.06
N LEU A 307 -33.07 -7.72 33.62
CA LEU A 307 -34.00 -8.56 32.89
C LEU A 307 -35.43 -8.30 33.36
N ALA A 308 -36.36 -8.26 32.42
CA ALA A 308 -37.79 -8.06 32.66
C ALA A 308 -38.67 -9.05 31.90
N ILE A 309 -39.93 -9.16 32.31
CA ILE A 309 -40.94 -9.86 31.52
C ILE A 309 -41.14 -9.10 30.21
N GLY A 310 -40.90 -9.77 29.08
CA GLY A 310 -40.95 -9.15 27.75
C GLY A 310 -39.61 -9.13 27.02
N ASP A 311 -38.49 -9.45 27.71
CA ASP A 311 -37.17 -9.53 27.07
C ASP A 311 -37.05 -10.76 26.16
N PHE A 312 -37.79 -11.82 26.48
CA PHE A 312 -37.92 -13.02 25.66
C PHE A 312 -39.25 -13.01 24.92
N ILE A 313 -39.21 -13.03 23.59
CA ILE A 313 -40.40 -12.98 22.74
C ILE A 313 -40.40 -14.18 21.79
N GLN A 314 -41.54 -14.85 21.67
CA GLN A 314 -41.78 -15.87 20.66
C GLN A 314 -42.10 -15.21 19.31
N SER A 315 -41.37 -15.59 18.26
CA SER A 315 -41.51 -14.94 16.94
C SER A 315 -42.82 -15.31 16.26
N SER A 316 -43.36 -16.49 16.53
CA SER A 316 -44.59 -16.99 15.90
C SER A 316 -45.83 -16.13 16.19
N ASP A 317 -45.94 -15.57 17.40
CA ASP A 317 -47.11 -14.82 17.86
C ASP A 317 -46.79 -13.47 18.52
N SER A 318 -45.50 -13.12 18.62
CA SER A 318 -44.99 -11.94 19.32
C SER A 318 -45.36 -11.87 20.81
N SER A 319 -45.67 -13.02 21.42
CA SER A 319 -45.97 -13.10 22.85
C SER A 319 -44.69 -13.11 23.67
N ALA A 320 -44.73 -12.45 24.82
CA ALA A 320 -43.66 -12.51 25.80
C ALA A 320 -43.69 -13.85 26.54
N ILE A 321 -42.53 -14.50 26.67
CA ILE A 321 -42.39 -15.68 27.52
C ILE A 321 -42.48 -15.23 28.97
N ALA A 322 -43.53 -15.71 29.66
CA ALA A 322 -43.91 -15.26 30.99
C ALA A 322 -43.06 -15.90 32.10
N ILE A 323 -41.74 -15.66 32.07
CA ILE A 323 -40.82 -15.98 33.16
C ILE A 323 -40.57 -14.71 33.96
N THR A 324 -40.91 -14.75 35.24
CA THR A 324 -40.63 -13.64 36.15
C THR A 324 -39.20 -13.72 36.66
N PHE A 325 -38.43 -12.65 36.49
CA PHE A 325 -37.09 -12.50 37.03
C PHE A 325 -37.06 -11.48 38.17
N ALA A 326 -36.34 -11.81 39.23
CA ALA A 326 -36.11 -10.94 40.37
C ALA A 326 -34.62 -10.69 40.54
N LYS A 327 -34.23 -9.41 40.51
CA LYS A 327 -32.86 -8.99 40.79
C LYS A 327 -32.64 -8.93 42.30
N SER A 328 -31.73 -9.75 42.80
CA SER A 328 -31.37 -9.81 44.22
C SER A 328 -30.09 -9.03 44.54
N GLN A 329 -29.24 -8.83 43.53
CA GLN A 329 -27.94 -8.17 43.66
C GLN A 329 -27.62 -7.38 42.40
N SER A 330 -27.08 -6.17 42.56
CA SER A 330 -26.47 -5.40 41.46
C SER A 330 -24.97 -5.63 41.41
N ALA A 331 -24.41 -5.53 40.20
CA ALA A 331 -22.97 -5.53 40.01
C ALA A 331 -22.34 -4.29 40.66
N ASP A 332 -21.17 -4.48 41.28
CA ASP A 332 -20.40 -3.41 41.91
C ASP A 332 -19.04 -3.22 41.24
N GLY A 333 -18.35 -2.13 41.62
CA GLY A 333 -17.02 -1.83 41.11
C GLY A 333 -16.99 -0.63 40.16
N GLU A 334 -15.97 0.21 40.33
CA GLU A 334 -15.63 1.28 39.41
C GLU A 334 -15.35 0.69 38.04
N SER A 335 -16.04 1.20 37.01
CA SER A 335 -15.92 0.65 35.68
C SER A 335 -16.20 1.68 34.58
N THR A 336 -15.68 1.42 33.41
CA THR A 336 -15.86 2.23 32.20
C THR A 336 -16.05 1.33 30.99
N LEU A 337 -16.61 1.89 29.92
CA LEU A 337 -16.91 1.18 28.68
C LEU A 337 -16.48 2.05 27.51
N THR A 338 -15.95 1.41 26.47
CA THR A 338 -15.77 2.01 25.15
C THR A 338 -16.28 1.07 24.07
N ASP A 339 -16.90 1.65 23.06
CA ASP A 339 -17.23 1.01 21.80
C ASP A 339 -16.34 1.57 20.70
N PHE A 340 -15.82 0.69 19.85
CA PHE A 340 -15.02 1.07 18.70
C PHE A 340 -15.23 0.09 17.55
N ILE A 341 -14.84 0.52 16.35
CA ILE A 341 -14.99 -0.24 15.13
C ILE A 341 -13.60 -0.63 14.63
N VAL A 342 -13.44 -1.91 14.33
CA VAL A 342 -12.29 -2.47 13.62
C VAL A 342 -12.74 -2.98 12.25
N PHE A 343 -11.81 -3.21 11.33
CA PHE A 343 -12.12 -3.61 9.95
C PHE A 343 -11.60 -4.99 9.63
N ASP A 344 -12.42 -5.85 9.05
CA ASP A 344 -11.97 -7.18 8.60
C ASP A 344 -11.16 -7.11 7.29
N SER A 345 -10.71 -8.27 6.78
CA SER A 345 -9.89 -8.33 5.56
C SER A 345 -10.61 -7.87 4.28
N LEU A 346 -11.93 -7.73 4.32
CA LEU A 346 -12.75 -7.18 3.23
C LEU A 346 -13.11 -5.71 3.48
N GLY A 347 -12.68 -5.13 4.61
CA GLY A 347 -13.01 -3.78 5.04
C GLY A 347 -14.41 -3.63 5.63
N GLN A 348 -15.08 -4.72 6.00
CA GLN A 348 -16.35 -4.61 6.72
C GLN A 348 -16.09 -4.17 8.16
N ALA A 349 -16.93 -3.26 8.65
CA ALA A 349 -16.90 -2.80 10.03
C ALA A 349 -17.32 -3.92 10.99
N VAL A 350 -16.52 -4.14 12.02
CA VAL A 350 -16.73 -5.07 13.13
C VAL A 350 -16.78 -4.24 14.42
N ASN A 351 -17.90 -4.30 15.14
CA ASN A 351 -18.12 -3.56 16.36
C ASN A 351 -17.55 -4.33 17.55
N VAL A 352 -16.65 -3.69 18.28
CA VAL A 352 -16.05 -4.24 19.49
C VAL A 352 -16.37 -3.33 20.67
N LYS A 353 -16.82 -3.93 21.76
CA LYS A 353 -17.10 -3.28 23.02
C LYS A 353 -16.07 -3.76 24.02
N MET A 354 -15.45 -2.83 24.73
CA MET A 354 -14.51 -3.14 25.80
C MET A 354 -14.97 -2.46 27.08
N SER A 355 -15.23 -3.25 28.11
CA SER A 355 -15.44 -2.74 29.47
C SER A 355 -14.17 -2.94 30.29
N ALA A 356 -13.87 -2.01 31.18
CA ALA A 356 -12.76 -2.12 32.14
C ALA A 356 -13.29 -1.88 33.55
N VAL A 357 -12.93 -2.76 34.49
CA VAL A 357 -13.43 -2.78 35.86
C VAL A 357 -12.27 -2.84 36.84
N LEU A 358 -12.30 -1.99 37.87
CA LEU A 358 -11.30 -2.00 38.94
C LEU A 358 -11.40 -3.30 39.74
N GLU A 359 -10.38 -4.14 39.70
CA GLU A 359 -10.37 -5.45 40.39
C GLU A 359 -9.67 -5.36 41.73
N SER A 360 -8.51 -4.72 41.78
CA SER A 360 -7.79 -4.55 43.04
C SER A 360 -6.91 -3.31 43.05
N GLN A 361 -6.64 -2.81 44.26
CA GLN A 361 -5.74 -1.70 44.48
C GLN A 361 -4.90 -1.94 45.73
N THR A 362 -3.62 -1.61 45.64
CA THR A 362 -2.65 -1.63 46.73
C THR A 362 -1.93 -0.28 46.79
N SER A 363 -1.08 -0.06 47.80
CA SER A 363 -0.31 1.18 47.90
C SER A 363 0.69 1.42 46.76
N THR A 364 0.99 0.39 45.96
CA THR A 364 2.04 0.43 44.92
C THR A 364 1.54 -0.03 43.54
N SER A 365 0.33 -0.54 43.44
CA SER A 365 -0.19 -1.16 42.22
C SER A 365 -1.71 -1.12 42.18
N THR A 366 -2.27 -0.84 41.00
CA THR A 366 -3.72 -0.87 40.74
C THR A 366 -3.98 -1.77 39.53
N THR A 367 -4.93 -2.69 39.64
CA THR A 367 -5.23 -3.66 38.58
C THR A 367 -6.67 -3.52 38.12
N PHE A 368 -6.84 -3.40 36.81
CA PHE A 368 -8.13 -3.40 36.12
C PHE A 368 -8.26 -4.67 35.30
N ARG A 369 -9.47 -5.23 35.25
CA ARG A 369 -9.84 -6.27 34.30
C ARG A 369 -10.57 -5.67 33.14
N TYR A 370 -10.23 -6.09 31.93
CA TYR A 370 -11.02 -5.78 30.76
C TYR A 370 -11.88 -6.98 30.32
N PHE A 371 -13.02 -6.70 29.71
CA PHE A 371 -13.84 -7.67 29.00
C PHE A 371 -14.07 -7.15 27.59
N ILE A 372 -13.79 -7.97 26.59
CA ILE A 372 -13.99 -7.69 25.17
C ILE A 372 -15.22 -8.47 24.71
N GLU A 373 -16.11 -7.77 24.05
CA GLU A 373 -17.37 -8.28 23.54
C GLU A 373 -17.54 -7.83 22.08
N SER A 374 -17.95 -8.72 21.19
CA SER A 374 -18.30 -8.37 19.81
C SER A 374 -19.57 -9.09 19.40
N GLU A 375 -20.51 -8.31 18.85
CA GLU A 375 -21.77 -8.84 18.30
C GLU A 375 -21.56 -9.36 16.86
N ASP A 376 -20.46 -8.95 16.23
CA ASP A 376 -20.08 -9.34 14.87
C ASP A 376 -19.18 -10.59 14.85
N ASP A 377 -18.88 -11.14 16.03
CA ASP A 377 -18.27 -12.46 16.17
C ASP A 377 -19.25 -13.53 15.68
N SER A 378 -18.78 -14.41 14.80
CA SER A 378 -19.59 -15.52 14.29
C SER A 378 -19.81 -16.63 15.32
N ASP A 379 -19.05 -16.64 16.41
CA ASP A 379 -19.27 -17.56 17.52
C ASP A 379 -20.62 -17.28 18.21
N GLN A 380 -21.15 -18.28 18.91
CA GLN A 380 -22.44 -18.14 19.57
C GLN A 380 -22.37 -17.13 20.72
N ASN A 381 -21.23 -17.05 21.40
CA ASN A 381 -20.98 -16.14 22.51
C ASN A 381 -20.59 -14.73 22.03
N VAL A 382 -21.19 -13.69 22.61
CA VAL A 382 -20.81 -12.28 22.38
C VAL A 382 -19.49 -11.94 23.11
N PHE A 383 -19.17 -12.66 24.17
CA PHE A 383 -17.89 -12.53 24.86
C PHE A 383 -16.77 -13.08 23.99
N VAL A 384 -15.68 -12.31 23.89
CA VAL A 384 -14.52 -12.61 23.04
C VAL A 384 -13.30 -12.95 23.90
N ASP A 385 -12.92 -12.06 24.83
CA ASP A 385 -11.73 -12.24 25.64
C ASP A 385 -11.74 -11.39 26.92
N THR A 386 -10.94 -11.78 27.91
CA THR A 386 -10.72 -11.04 29.16
C THR A 386 -9.26 -11.07 29.59
N GLY A 387 -8.81 -10.03 30.29
CA GLY A 387 -7.46 -9.99 30.84
C GLY A 387 -7.25 -8.86 31.83
N LEU A 388 -6.04 -8.78 32.36
CA LEU A 388 -5.65 -7.84 33.41
C LEU A 388 -4.68 -6.79 32.89
N ILE A 389 -4.88 -5.55 33.34
CA ILE A 389 -3.97 -4.41 33.13
C ILE A 389 -3.55 -3.91 34.51
N THR A 390 -2.26 -3.90 34.78
CA THR A 390 -1.72 -3.48 36.09
C THR A 390 -0.89 -2.22 35.97
N PHE A 391 -1.22 -1.21 36.76
CA PHE A 391 -0.55 0.09 36.82
C PHE A 391 0.37 0.19 38.04
N ASP A 392 1.51 0.86 37.88
CA ASP A 392 2.42 1.18 38.98
C ASP A 392 1.95 2.38 39.82
N SER A 393 2.73 2.74 40.85
CA SER A 393 2.44 3.90 41.71
C SER A 393 2.44 5.25 40.99
N ASN A 394 2.99 5.31 39.77
CA ASN A 394 3.04 6.50 38.93
C ASN A 394 1.91 6.50 37.89
N GLY A 395 0.99 5.53 37.95
CA GLY A 395 -0.12 5.38 37.01
C GLY A 395 0.29 4.91 35.62
N GLN A 396 1.50 4.39 35.45
CA GLN A 396 1.95 3.84 34.17
C GLN A 396 1.67 2.34 34.13
N VAL A 397 1.40 1.80 32.93
CA VAL A 397 1.21 0.35 32.77
C VAL A 397 2.51 -0.38 33.09
N SER A 398 2.42 -1.33 34.01
CA SER A 398 3.53 -2.14 34.51
C SER A 398 3.44 -3.60 34.07
N ASP A 399 2.23 -4.12 33.88
CA ASP A 399 1.95 -5.45 33.34
C ASP A 399 0.62 -5.44 32.56
N GLY A 400 0.46 -6.36 31.60
CA GLY A 400 -0.71 -6.39 30.71
C GLY A 400 -0.76 -5.23 29.72
N GLY A 401 0.39 -4.68 29.33
CA GLY A 401 0.48 -3.55 28.38
C GLY A 401 0.11 -3.90 26.94
N THR A 402 0.08 -5.19 26.60
CA THR A 402 -0.36 -5.66 25.28
C THR A 402 -1.19 -6.93 25.46
N ALA A 403 -2.29 -7.01 24.73
CA ALA A 403 -3.15 -8.19 24.67
C ALA A 403 -3.43 -8.57 23.21
N ILE A 404 -3.83 -9.83 22.98
CA ILE A 404 -4.26 -10.30 21.67
C ILE A 404 -5.62 -10.95 21.86
N PHE A 405 -6.59 -10.54 21.06
CA PHE A 405 -7.89 -11.19 21.00
C PHE A 405 -8.24 -11.52 19.55
N ASP A 406 -9.04 -12.56 19.37
CA ASP A 406 -9.43 -13.09 18.07
C ASP A 406 -10.94 -12.91 17.93
N VAL A 407 -11.39 -12.33 16.81
CA VAL A 407 -12.82 -12.30 16.46
C VAL A 407 -13.08 -13.29 15.34
N THR A 408 -13.95 -14.27 15.56
CA THR A 408 -14.24 -15.28 14.53
C THR A 408 -15.15 -14.69 13.45
N ARG A 409 -14.85 -14.97 12.17
CA ARG A 409 -15.54 -14.40 10.99
C ARG A 409 -16.02 -15.46 10.00
N ASP A 410 -16.39 -16.65 10.49
CA ASP A 410 -16.68 -17.83 9.67
C ASP A 410 -17.94 -17.68 8.78
N ASN A 411 -18.82 -16.74 9.13
CA ASN A 411 -20.01 -16.43 8.35
C ASN A 411 -19.75 -15.45 7.18
N THR A 412 -18.50 -15.04 6.95
CA THR A 412 -18.11 -14.15 5.84
C THR A 412 -16.98 -14.76 5.00
N ALA A 413 -16.65 -14.12 3.88
CA ALA A 413 -15.49 -14.50 3.06
C ALA A 413 -14.18 -13.83 3.54
N ALA A 414 -14.20 -13.16 4.70
CA ALA A 414 -13.02 -12.55 5.28
C ALA A 414 -12.08 -13.61 5.88
N VAL A 415 -10.84 -13.21 6.15
CA VAL A 415 -9.89 -14.04 6.90
C VAL A 415 -10.43 -14.26 8.32
N SER A 416 -10.50 -15.52 8.74
CA SER A 416 -10.99 -15.95 10.06
C SER A 416 -9.98 -16.91 10.72
N PRO A 417 -9.66 -16.75 12.02
CA PRO A 417 -10.10 -15.66 12.88
C PRO A 417 -9.37 -14.34 12.55
N MET A 418 -10.04 -13.22 12.84
CA MET A 418 -9.45 -11.89 12.80
C MET A 418 -8.69 -11.64 14.11
N GLN A 419 -7.37 -11.78 14.06
CA GLN A 419 -6.49 -11.53 15.21
C GLN A 419 -6.15 -10.05 15.34
N ILE A 420 -6.35 -9.49 16.55
CA ILE A 420 -6.12 -8.08 16.85
C ILE A 420 -5.22 -7.97 18.09
N THR A 421 -4.13 -7.23 17.94
CA THR A 421 -3.24 -6.86 19.04
C THR A 421 -3.65 -5.50 19.60
N VAL A 422 -3.87 -5.43 20.91
CA VAL A 422 -4.25 -4.21 21.64
C VAL A 422 -3.08 -3.71 22.45
N ASP A 423 -2.70 -2.45 22.24
CA ASP A 423 -1.71 -1.75 23.03
C ASP A 423 -2.39 -0.84 24.07
N PHE A 424 -2.18 -1.17 25.34
CA PHE A 424 -2.69 -0.42 26.50
C PHE A 424 -1.64 0.54 27.09
N SER A 425 -0.44 0.64 26.52
CA SER A 425 0.67 1.43 27.07
C SER A 425 0.37 2.92 27.25
N GLN A 426 -0.61 3.46 26.51
CA GLN A 426 -1.06 4.84 26.61
C GLN A 426 -2.18 5.08 27.65
N LEU A 427 -2.58 4.04 28.38
CA LEU A 427 -3.50 4.18 29.51
C LEU A 427 -2.77 4.72 30.75
N SER A 428 -3.48 5.57 31.49
CA SER A 428 -3.07 6.07 32.79
C SER A 428 -3.94 5.49 33.90
N GLY A 429 -3.33 4.93 34.95
CA GLY A 429 -4.01 4.55 36.20
C GLY A 429 -4.30 5.74 37.12
N ILE A 430 -4.05 6.97 36.66
CA ILE A 430 -4.33 8.21 37.36
C ILE A 430 -5.45 8.94 36.62
N SER A 431 -6.63 8.98 37.26
CA SER A 431 -7.73 9.86 36.92
C SER A 431 -8.21 10.61 38.17
N SER A 432 -8.83 11.77 37.98
CA SER A 432 -9.48 12.50 39.08
C SER A 432 -10.92 12.03 39.26
N GLU A 433 -11.44 12.03 40.48
CA GLU A 433 -12.83 11.60 40.76
C GLU A 433 -13.88 12.41 39.97
N SER A 434 -13.58 13.68 39.64
CA SER A 434 -14.48 14.52 38.82
C SER A 434 -14.44 14.18 37.33
N ALA A 435 -13.37 13.56 36.84
CA ALA A 435 -13.24 13.12 35.45
C ALA A 435 -13.75 11.68 35.26
N GLY A 436 -13.67 10.85 36.30
CA GLY A 436 -14.06 9.43 36.25
C GLY A 436 -13.11 8.58 35.40
N SER A 437 -13.46 7.31 35.22
CA SER A 437 -12.73 6.40 34.34
C SER A 437 -13.16 6.59 32.88
N SER A 438 -12.20 6.77 31.98
CA SER A 438 -12.44 6.83 30.54
C SER A 438 -11.40 6.03 29.77
N ILE A 439 -11.85 5.39 28.71
CA ILE A 439 -11.03 4.64 27.78
C ILE A 439 -11.57 4.87 26.37
N SER A 440 -10.68 4.95 25.38
CA SER A 440 -11.05 5.18 23.99
C SER A 440 -9.95 4.68 23.05
N LEU A 441 -10.35 4.28 21.84
CA LEU A 441 -9.44 3.96 20.75
C LEU A 441 -8.68 5.22 20.32
N SER A 442 -7.35 5.21 20.43
CA SER A 442 -6.49 6.33 20.01
C SER A 442 -6.08 6.21 18.55
N SER A 443 -5.74 5.00 18.09
CA SER A 443 -5.36 4.71 16.72
C SER A 443 -5.59 3.25 16.37
N GLN A 444 -5.82 2.98 15.09
CA GLN A 444 -5.83 1.64 14.50
C GLN A 444 -5.15 1.66 13.14
N ASP A 445 -4.70 0.50 12.66
CA ASP A 445 -4.10 0.32 11.34
C ASP A 445 -5.08 -0.14 10.24
N GLY A 446 -6.29 -0.61 10.61
CA GLY A 446 -7.31 -0.99 9.65
C GLY A 446 -8.10 0.18 9.07
N SER A 447 -8.71 -0.05 7.91
CA SER A 447 -9.53 0.95 7.22
C SER A 447 -10.70 0.31 6.46
N ASP A 448 -11.68 1.15 6.13
CA ASP A 448 -12.72 0.84 5.16
C ASP A 448 -12.13 0.66 3.74
N PRO A 449 -12.87 0.04 2.80
CA PRO A 449 -12.42 -0.12 1.43
C PRO A 449 -12.26 1.25 0.76
N GLY A 450 -11.06 1.51 0.27
CA GLY A 450 -10.74 2.73 -0.46
C GLY A 450 -10.49 2.48 -1.93
N THR A 451 -10.81 3.48 -2.75
CA THR A 451 -10.54 3.48 -4.20
C THR A 451 -9.23 4.19 -4.49
N LEU A 452 -8.45 3.70 -5.46
CA LEU A 452 -7.22 4.36 -5.87
C LEU A 452 -7.54 5.70 -6.56
N THR A 453 -7.16 6.82 -5.95
CA THR A 453 -7.47 8.17 -6.46
C THR A 453 -6.29 8.86 -7.12
N ASN A 454 -5.09 8.62 -6.62
CA ASN A 454 -3.88 9.29 -7.10
C ASN A 454 -2.66 8.36 -7.01
N PHE A 455 -1.55 8.75 -7.63
CA PHE A 455 -0.29 8.06 -7.49
C PHE A 455 0.87 9.06 -7.44
N VAL A 456 1.97 8.64 -6.81
CA VAL A 456 3.22 9.40 -6.74
C VAL A 456 4.36 8.46 -7.10
N ILE A 457 5.33 8.96 -7.86
CA ILE A 457 6.54 8.22 -8.21
C ILE A 457 7.69 8.83 -7.45
N ASP A 458 8.48 8.02 -6.75
CA ASP A 458 9.63 8.48 -5.99
C ASP A 458 10.93 8.51 -6.81
N GLU A 459 12.03 8.97 -6.19
CA GLU A 459 13.33 9.09 -6.86
C GLU A 459 13.95 7.73 -7.24
N THR A 460 13.51 6.66 -6.58
CA THR A 460 13.90 5.28 -6.84
C THR A 460 13.03 4.63 -7.91
N GLY A 461 12.07 5.38 -8.47
CA GLY A 461 11.12 4.93 -9.49
C GLY A 461 9.97 4.08 -8.95
N VAL A 462 9.83 3.95 -7.63
CA VAL A 462 8.72 3.21 -7.01
C VAL A 462 7.46 4.06 -7.14
N ILE A 463 6.39 3.41 -7.59
CA ILE A 463 5.09 3.99 -7.84
C ILE A 463 4.22 3.66 -6.64
N ASN A 464 3.83 4.67 -5.88
CA ASN A 464 2.96 4.53 -4.72
C ASN A 464 1.58 5.08 -5.06
N GLY A 465 0.57 4.23 -5.01
CA GLY A 465 -0.83 4.59 -5.11
C GLY A 465 -1.36 5.16 -3.80
N VAL A 466 -2.16 6.21 -3.88
CA VAL A 466 -2.84 6.87 -2.77
C VAL A 466 -4.33 6.65 -2.92
N PHE A 467 -4.92 6.02 -1.91
CA PHE A 467 -6.33 5.70 -1.86
C PHE A 467 -7.10 6.81 -1.11
N ASP A 468 -8.41 6.93 -1.37
CA ASP A 468 -9.29 7.91 -0.68
C ASP A 468 -9.43 7.66 0.83
N ASN A 469 -9.30 6.41 1.27
CA ASN A 469 -9.21 6.02 2.68
C ASN A 469 -7.86 6.37 3.35
N GLY A 470 -6.94 7.01 2.61
CA GLY A 470 -5.63 7.46 3.12
C GLY A 470 -4.55 6.38 3.11
N ILE A 471 -4.85 5.16 2.68
CA ILE A 471 -3.85 4.11 2.52
C ILE A 471 -2.92 4.43 1.35
N ILE A 472 -1.65 4.05 1.53
CA ILE A 472 -0.65 4.08 0.47
C ILE A 472 -0.18 2.64 0.19
N ARG A 473 -0.20 2.22 -1.07
CA ARG A 473 0.35 0.92 -1.51
C ARG A 473 1.30 1.10 -2.69
N THR A 474 2.33 0.27 -2.74
CA THR A 474 3.21 0.22 -3.89
C THR A 474 2.53 -0.51 -5.04
N LEU A 475 2.50 0.08 -6.24
CA LEU A 475 1.87 -0.48 -7.44
C LEU A 475 2.88 -1.04 -8.44
N GLY A 476 4.17 -0.68 -8.27
CA GLY A 476 5.25 -1.14 -9.14
C GLY A 476 6.47 -0.24 -9.04
N GLN A 477 7.48 -0.53 -9.84
CA GLN A 477 8.71 0.26 -9.92
C GLN A 477 9.20 0.36 -11.36
N VAL A 478 9.45 1.59 -11.83
CA VAL A 478 10.05 1.84 -13.14
C VAL A 478 11.51 1.38 -13.14
N THR A 479 11.91 0.66 -14.19
CA THR A 479 13.29 0.19 -14.34
C THR A 479 14.05 1.01 -15.38
N LEU A 480 15.36 1.10 -15.20
CA LEU A 480 16.26 1.76 -16.13
C LEU A 480 17.19 0.74 -16.78
N ALA A 481 17.47 0.92 -18.07
CA ALA A 481 18.52 0.20 -18.77
C ALA A 481 19.77 1.08 -18.91
N ARG A 482 20.93 0.48 -18.66
CA ARG A 482 22.23 1.09 -18.98
C ARG A 482 22.98 0.23 -19.98
N PHE A 483 23.80 0.90 -20.78
CA PHE A 483 24.68 0.25 -21.75
C PHE A 483 26.13 0.53 -21.40
N SER A 484 27.00 -0.45 -21.63
CA SER A 484 28.44 -0.25 -21.48
C SER A 484 28.96 0.79 -22.48
N ASN A 485 28.34 0.86 -23.66
CA ASN A 485 28.65 1.85 -24.68
C ASN A 485 27.37 2.44 -25.29
N PRO A 486 26.82 3.54 -24.73
CA PRO A 486 25.63 4.19 -25.27
C PRO A 486 25.79 4.66 -26.72
N GLN A 487 27.01 4.96 -27.18
CA GLN A 487 27.30 5.38 -28.56
C GLN A 487 27.06 4.27 -29.59
N GLY A 488 27.04 3.02 -29.15
CA GLY A 488 26.75 1.87 -30.00
C GLY A 488 25.27 1.63 -30.24
N LEU A 489 24.38 2.39 -29.58
CA LEU A 489 22.94 2.26 -29.74
C LEU A 489 22.48 2.75 -31.12
N LEU A 490 21.53 2.03 -31.70
CA LEU A 490 20.92 2.39 -32.97
C LEU A 490 19.65 3.20 -32.73
N GLU A 491 19.43 4.24 -33.51
CA GLU A 491 18.21 5.02 -33.43
C GLU A 491 17.05 4.25 -34.06
N ALA A 492 15.93 4.15 -33.35
CA ALA A 492 14.71 3.46 -33.79
C ALA A 492 13.57 4.43 -34.12
N GLY A 493 13.89 5.72 -34.24
CA GLY A 493 12.94 6.80 -34.51
C GLY A 493 12.22 7.30 -33.25
N SER A 494 11.59 8.47 -33.37
CA SER A 494 10.77 9.10 -32.33
C SER A 494 11.43 9.16 -30.94
N GLY A 495 12.74 9.42 -30.90
CA GLY A 495 13.51 9.52 -29.65
C GLY A 495 13.76 8.20 -28.94
N THR A 496 13.60 7.07 -29.63
CA THR A 496 13.88 5.72 -29.10
C THR A 496 15.15 5.13 -29.71
N PHE A 497 15.77 4.21 -28.96
CA PHE A 497 17.00 3.53 -29.29
C PHE A 497 16.84 2.02 -29.18
N ARG A 498 17.62 1.27 -29.95
CA ARG A 498 17.72 -0.18 -29.92
C ARG A 498 19.15 -0.61 -29.67
N GLU A 499 19.31 -1.80 -29.11
CA GLU A 499 20.62 -2.42 -28.95
C GLU A 499 21.33 -2.53 -30.30
N GLY A 500 22.59 -2.10 -30.34
CA GLY A 500 23.48 -2.30 -31.46
C GLY A 500 24.58 -3.28 -31.11
N VAL A 501 25.22 -3.89 -32.12
CA VAL A 501 26.29 -4.87 -31.90
C VAL A 501 27.46 -4.33 -31.06
N SER A 502 27.65 -3.01 -31.04
CA SER A 502 28.72 -2.34 -30.30
C SER A 502 28.26 -1.67 -29.00
N SER A 503 26.96 -1.68 -28.65
CA SER A 503 26.47 -1.14 -27.38
C SER A 503 26.71 -2.09 -26.20
N GLY A 504 26.75 -3.39 -26.51
CA GLY A 504 26.60 -4.46 -25.53
C GLY A 504 25.13 -4.63 -25.11
N PRO A 505 24.83 -5.71 -24.36
CA PRO A 505 23.49 -5.99 -23.88
C PRO A 505 23.03 -4.93 -22.85
N PRO A 506 21.71 -4.74 -22.69
CA PRO A 506 21.17 -3.88 -21.65
C PRO A 506 21.49 -4.44 -20.25
N PHE A 507 21.98 -3.58 -19.37
CA PHE A 507 22.06 -3.85 -17.94
C PHE A 507 20.89 -3.16 -17.24
N LEU A 508 19.91 -3.95 -16.83
CA LEU A 508 18.74 -3.46 -16.12
C LEU A 508 19.08 -3.19 -14.65
N ALA A 509 18.68 -2.03 -14.15
CA ALA A 509 18.87 -1.63 -12.77
C ALA A 509 17.70 -0.78 -12.29
N THR A 510 17.45 -0.79 -10.98
CA THR A 510 16.55 0.18 -10.36
C THR A 510 17.24 1.56 -10.34
N PRO A 511 16.48 2.67 -10.47
CA PRO A 511 17.02 4.01 -10.32
C PRO A 511 17.84 4.18 -9.04
N GLY A 512 18.94 4.94 -9.12
CA GLY A 512 19.87 5.21 -8.02
C GLY A 512 20.80 4.05 -7.64
N ASN A 513 20.59 2.84 -8.16
CA ASN A 513 21.40 1.66 -7.84
C ASN A 513 22.28 1.22 -8.99
N PHE A 514 23.36 0.51 -8.65
CA PHE A 514 24.34 -0.05 -9.60
C PHE A 514 24.90 0.98 -10.60
N GLY A 515 24.84 2.28 -10.29
CA GLY A 515 25.26 3.39 -11.15
C GLY A 515 24.27 3.77 -12.25
N ALA A 516 23.01 3.36 -12.14
CA ALA A 516 21.91 4.03 -12.84
C ALA A 516 21.59 5.36 -12.14
N GLY A 517 21.15 6.34 -12.91
CA GLY A 517 20.67 7.63 -12.42
C GLY A 517 19.40 7.51 -11.59
N THR A 518 19.02 8.58 -10.91
CA THR A 518 17.75 8.69 -10.19
C THR A 518 16.65 9.17 -11.14
N ILE A 519 15.40 8.96 -10.73
CA ILE A 519 14.24 9.53 -11.43
C ILE A 519 13.82 10.80 -10.70
N GLN A 520 13.36 11.79 -11.44
CA GLN A 520 12.61 12.92 -10.91
C GLN A 520 11.20 12.86 -11.48
N ALA A 521 10.21 12.68 -10.60
CA ALA A 521 8.81 12.66 -10.97
C ALA A 521 8.25 14.08 -11.19
N GLY A 522 7.25 14.19 -12.06
CA GLY A 522 6.69 15.48 -12.45
C GLY A 522 7.71 16.37 -13.14
N ALA A 523 8.61 15.80 -13.94
CA ALA A 523 9.67 16.53 -14.63
C ALA A 523 9.96 15.93 -16.00
N ILE A 524 10.52 16.74 -16.90
CA ILE A 524 10.91 16.34 -18.25
C ILE A 524 12.34 16.80 -18.51
N GLU A 525 13.14 15.91 -19.10
CA GLU A 525 14.46 16.25 -19.63
C GLU A 525 14.33 16.93 -21.01
N LEU A 526 14.91 18.12 -21.17
CA LEU A 526 14.98 18.83 -22.44
C LEU A 526 16.13 18.33 -23.33
N SER A 527 16.13 18.77 -24.59
CA SER A 527 17.26 18.57 -25.50
C SER A 527 18.57 19.13 -24.91
N ASN A 528 19.68 18.43 -25.13
CA ASN A 528 21.02 18.95 -24.80
C ASN A 528 21.63 19.82 -25.92
N THR A 529 20.86 20.14 -26.97
CA THR A 529 21.33 21.00 -28.06
C THR A 529 21.52 22.45 -27.60
N ASP A 530 22.75 22.96 -27.68
CA ASP A 530 23.04 24.40 -27.60
C ASP A 530 22.84 25.07 -28.97
N ILE A 531 21.72 25.77 -29.16
CA ILE A 531 21.37 26.45 -30.42
C ILE A 531 22.43 27.49 -30.79
N GLY A 532 22.92 28.26 -29.81
CA GLY A 532 23.88 29.34 -30.06
C GLY A 532 25.19 28.79 -30.63
N ARG A 533 25.70 27.72 -30.02
CA ARG A 533 26.90 27.05 -30.51
C ARG A 533 26.70 26.39 -31.87
N ASN A 534 25.59 25.66 -32.06
CA ASN A 534 25.30 24.99 -33.34
C ASN A 534 25.16 26.00 -34.49
N LEU A 535 24.58 27.19 -34.25
CA LEU A 535 24.49 28.25 -35.27
C LEU A 535 25.86 28.81 -35.66
N VAL A 536 26.76 29.01 -34.69
CA VAL A 536 28.14 29.44 -34.98
C VAL A 536 28.86 28.37 -35.80
N ASP A 537 28.77 27.10 -35.39
CA ASP A 537 29.38 25.98 -36.11
C ASP A 537 28.80 25.82 -37.52
N LEU A 538 27.51 26.12 -37.72
CA LEU A 538 26.84 26.11 -39.02
C LEU A 538 27.40 27.21 -39.95
N ILE A 539 27.67 28.40 -39.41
CA ILE A 539 28.30 29.50 -40.15
C ILE A 539 29.72 29.12 -40.55
N VAL A 540 30.50 28.51 -39.63
CA VAL A 540 31.86 28.03 -39.91
C VAL A 540 31.85 26.95 -40.99
N ALA A 541 31.00 25.93 -40.87
CA ALA A 541 30.87 24.86 -41.87
C ALA A 541 30.45 25.41 -43.25
N SER A 542 29.49 26.34 -43.29
CA SER A 542 29.07 27.02 -44.52
C SER A 542 30.18 27.85 -45.16
N THR A 543 31.01 28.49 -44.33
CA THR A 543 32.16 29.29 -44.79
C THR A 543 33.25 28.38 -45.36
N ASN A 544 33.54 27.27 -44.70
CA ASN A 544 34.49 26.25 -45.18
C ASN A 544 34.01 25.59 -46.47
N TYR A 545 32.71 25.28 -46.58
CA TYR A 545 32.10 24.78 -47.82
C TYR A 545 32.33 25.75 -48.99
N ARG A 546 32.04 27.05 -48.80
CA ARG A 546 32.28 28.09 -49.82
C ARG A 546 33.78 28.25 -50.14
N GLY A 547 34.64 28.12 -49.14
CA GLY A 547 36.10 28.14 -49.31
C GLY A 547 36.58 27.00 -50.21
N ASN A 548 36.13 25.78 -49.94
CA ASN A 548 36.46 24.60 -50.74
C ASN A 548 35.92 24.71 -52.18
N ALA A 549 34.71 25.24 -52.35
CA ALA A 549 34.13 25.49 -53.68
C ALA A 549 34.97 26.50 -54.51
N ARG A 550 35.52 27.55 -53.88
CA ARG A 550 36.41 28.49 -54.56
C ARG A 550 37.73 27.86 -55.01
N VAL A 551 38.27 26.91 -54.24
CA VAL A 551 39.48 26.18 -54.66
C VAL A 551 39.20 25.36 -55.92
N ILE A 552 38.02 24.74 -56.01
CA ILE A 552 37.60 23.98 -57.20
C ILE A 552 37.50 24.92 -58.41
N SER A 553 36.87 26.10 -58.28
CA SER A 553 36.77 27.05 -59.39
C SER A 553 38.14 27.57 -59.83
N SER A 554 39.04 27.90 -58.90
CA SER A 554 40.39 28.35 -59.26
C SER A 554 41.22 27.25 -59.94
N VAL A 555 41.06 25.98 -59.54
CA VAL A 555 41.73 24.88 -60.24
C VAL A 555 41.14 24.65 -61.63
N GLN A 556 39.83 24.83 -61.81
CA GLN A 556 39.19 24.78 -63.14
C GLN A 556 39.76 25.85 -64.07
N GLU A 557 39.84 27.10 -63.60
CA GLU A 557 40.46 28.19 -64.37
C GLU A 557 41.91 27.87 -64.81
N LEU A 558 42.72 27.32 -63.90
CA LEU A 558 44.09 26.89 -64.22
C LEU A 558 44.15 25.73 -65.22
N VAL A 559 43.20 24.79 -65.17
CA VAL A 559 43.11 23.70 -66.15
C VAL A 559 42.72 24.24 -67.51
N ASP A 560 41.78 25.17 -67.57
CA ASP A 560 41.35 25.82 -68.81
C ASP A 560 42.47 26.65 -69.43
N GLU A 561 43.22 27.43 -68.64
CA GLU A 561 44.42 28.14 -69.11
C GLU A 561 45.49 27.17 -69.65
N LEU A 562 45.72 26.06 -68.97
CA LEU A 562 46.70 25.06 -69.39
C LEU A 562 46.28 24.35 -70.69
N LEU A 563 44.97 24.14 -70.89
CA LEU A 563 44.40 23.59 -72.12
C LEU A 563 44.51 24.58 -73.29
N ILE A 564 44.42 25.88 -73.02
CA ILE A 564 44.67 26.95 -73.99
C ILE A 564 46.16 27.02 -74.36
N LEU A 565 47.07 26.89 -73.39
CA LEU A 565 48.53 26.86 -73.60
C LEU A 565 49.03 25.62 -74.36
N GLY A 566 48.28 24.53 -74.31
CA GLY A 566 48.59 23.28 -75.00
C GLY A 566 48.13 23.22 -76.46
N ARG A 567 47.40 24.23 -76.94
CA ARG A 567 47.03 24.44 -78.35
C ARG A 567 47.97 25.44 -78.99
#